data_AF-A0A2G2G746-F1
#
_entry.id   AF-A0A2G2G746-F1
#
_cell.length_a   1.000
_cell.length_b   1.000
_cell.length_c   1.000
_cell.angle_alpha   90.00
_cell.angle_beta   90.00
_cell.angle_gamma   90.00
#
_symmetry.space_group_name_H-M   'P 1'
#
loop_
_entity.id
_entity.type
_entity.pdbx_description
1 polymer ?
#
loop_
_entity_poly.entity_id
_entity_poly.type
_entity_poly.pdbx_seq_one_letter_code
_entity_poly.pdbx_strand_id
1 'polypeptide(L)'
;MKNVLFICAANKLRSPTAEQIFADYPNIETDSAGINASAENTLSSEHLIWADIIFVMENMHRKKLSQKYKRHLNGQRIITLGIPDNYAYMDTKLIEILKKKIEPFLR
;
A
#
# COMPACT_ATOMS: atom_id res chain seq x y z
N MET A 1 13.32 8.37 -9.37
CA MET A 1 12.26 8.32 -8.34
C MET A 1 11.68 6.92 -8.35
N LYS A 2 11.31 6.37 -7.18
CA LYS A 2 10.60 5.07 -7.09
C LYS A 2 9.12 5.31 -6.78
N ASN A 3 8.25 4.60 -7.47
CA ASN A 3 6.81 4.71 -7.26
C ASN A 3 6.35 3.65 -6.25
N VAL A 4 5.70 4.10 -5.18
CA VAL A 4 5.33 3.27 -4.03
C VAL A 4 3.82 3.27 -3.86
N LEU A 5 3.22 2.09 -3.99
CA LEU A 5 1.77 1.90 -3.85
C LEU A 5 1.42 1.21 -2.53
N PHE A 6 0.51 1.80 -1.76
CA PHE A 6 -0.01 1.23 -0.52
C PHE A 6 -1.42 0.66 -0.72
N ILE A 7 -1.64 -0.61 -0.34
CA ILE A 7 -2.92 -1.30 -0.52
C ILE A 7 -3.47 -1.83 0.80
N CYS A 8 -4.70 -1.43 1.12
CA CYS A 8 -5.52 -2.04 2.17
C CYS A 8 -6.87 -2.53 1.62
N ALA A 9 -7.82 -2.82 2.50
CA ALA A 9 -9.14 -3.32 2.10
C ALA A 9 -9.98 -2.24 1.37
N ALA A 10 -10.24 -1.12 2.04
CA ALA A 10 -11.21 -0.12 1.60
C ALA A 10 -10.61 1.25 1.23
N ASN A 11 -9.29 1.43 1.37
CA ASN A 11 -8.60 2.71 1.19
C ASN A 11 -9.17 3.86 2.03
N LYS A 12 -9.33 3.63 3.34
CA LYS A 12 -9.86 4.67 4.26
C LYS A 12 -8.90 5.02 5.39
N LEU A 13 -8.24 4.01 5.95
CA LEU A 13 -7.47 4.16 7.19
C LEU A 13 -5.98 3.89 6.94
N ARG A 14 -5.61 2.61 6.81
CA ARG A 14 -4.21 2.19 6.80
C ARG A 14 -3.40 2.63 5.58
N SER A 15 -3.93 2.46 4.36
CA SER A 15 -3.19 2.83 3.14
C SER A 15 -3.14 4.33 2.89
N PRO A 16 -4.21 5.12 3.11
CA PRO A 16 -4.10 6.59 3.07
C PRO A 16 -3.16 7.16 4.14
N THR A 17 -3.13 6.57 5.35
CA THR A 17 -2.16 6.99 6.38
C THR A 17 -0.72 6.77 5.89
N ALA A 18 -0.44 5.63 5.26
CA ALA A 18 0.88 5.34 4.72
C ALA A 18 1.27 6.31 3.59
N GLU A 19 0.39 6.52 2.63
CA GLU A 19 0.60 7.51 1.57
C GLU A 19 0.94 8.89 2.14
N GLN A 20 0.12 9.42 3.05
CA GLN A 20 0.31 10.75 3.58
C GLN A 20 1.63 10.93 4.34
N ILE A 21 2.04 9.96 5.16
CA ILE A 21 3.28 10.10 5.95
C ILE A 21 4.55 9.87 5.12
N PHE A 22 4.43 9.27 3.93
CA PHE A 22 5.54 9.03 3.01
C PHE A 22 5.51 9.94 1.77
N ALA A 23 4.52 10.82 1.63
CA ALA A 23 4.41 11.75 0.50
C ALA A 23 5.63 12.67 0.36
N ASP A 24 6.21 13.11 1.48
CA ASP A 24 7.38 13.99 1.51
C ASP A 24 8.72 13.21 1.60
N TYR A 25 8.70 11.88 1.48
CA TYR A 25 9.93 11.10 1.58
C TYR A 25 10.80 11.31 0.33
N PRO A 26 12.12 11.51 0.48
CA PRO A 26 12.99 11.84 -0.64
C PRO A 26 13.07 10.69 -1.65
N ASN A 27 13.08 11.04 -2.94
CA ASN A 27 13.27 10.14 -4.08
C ASN A 27 12.16 9.09 -4.30
N ILE A 28 10.99 9.25 -3.68
CA ILE A 28 9.82 8.41 -3.95
C ILE A 28 8.59 9.24 -4.31
N GLU A 29 7.67 8.62 -5.05
CA GLU A 29 6.29 9.07 -5.18
C GLU A 29 5.38 8.04 -4.54
N THR A 30 4.30 8.49 -3.90
CA THR A 30 3.37 7.60 -3.19
C THR A 30 1.97 7.68 -3.75
N ASP A 31 1.27 6.55 -3.75
CA ASP A 31 -0.16 6.46 -4.06
C ASP A 31 -0.79 5.38 -3.17
N SER A 32 -2.11 5.40 -3.00
CA SER A 32 -2.83 4.37 -2.26
C SER A 32 -4.15 3.96 -2.87
N ALA A 33 -4.47 2.67 -2.70
CA ALA A 33 -5.70 2.09 -3.20
C ALA A 33 -6.26 1.00 -2.26
N GLY A 34 -7.49 0.59 -2.55
CA GLY A 34 -8.22 -0.43 -1.81
C GLY A 34 -8.57 -1.59 -2.73
N ILE A 35 -8.35 -2.82 -2.25
CA ILE A 35 -8.52 -4.01 -3.08
C ILE A 35 -9.97 -4.52 -3.16
N ASN A 36 -10.84 -4.06 -2.25
CA ASN A 36 -12.25 -4.37 -2.30
C ASN A 36 -12.94 -3.52 -3.38
N ALA A 37 -13.98 -4.08 -4.02
CA ALA A 37 -14.73 -3.38 -5.06
C ALA A 37 -15.50 -2.15 -4.54
N SER A 38 -15.69 -2.04 -3.23
CA SER A 38 -16.35 -0.92 -2.55
C SER A 38 -15.35 0.02 -1.84
N ALA A 39 -14.07 -0.03 -2.21
CA ALA A 39 -13.07 0.88 -1.68
C ALA A 39 -13.31 2.32 -2.18
N GLU A 40 -12.90 3.32 -1.39
CA GLU A 40 -13.01 4.73 -1.76
C GLU A 40 -12.21 5.04 -3.02
N ASN A 41 -10.90 4.75 -3.01
CA ASN A 41 -10.12 4.58 -4.24
C ASN A 41 -9.94 3.09 -4.53
N THR A 42 -10.64 2.57 -5.54
CA THR A 42 -10.56 1.15 -5.91
C THR A 42 -9.31 0.87 -6.75
N LEU A 43 -8.57 -0.17 -6.39
CA LEU A 43 -7.37 -0.60 -7.09
C LEU A 43 -7.65 -0.85 -8.57
N SER A 44 -6.97 -0.07 -9.42
CA SER A 44 -6.98 -0.19 -10.88
C SER A 44 -5.69 -0.84 -11.39
N SER A 45 -5.68 -1.25 -12.66
CA SER A 45 -4.46 -1.73 -13.31
C SER A 45 -3.40 -0.64 -13.45
N GLU A 46 -3.80 0.62 -13.58
CA GLU A 46 -2.89 1.76 -13.72
C GLU A 46 -2.03 1.96 -12.48
N HIS A 47 -2.62 1.85 -11.28
CA HIS A 47 -1.88 1.84 -10.02
C HIS A 47 -0.77 0.79 -10.02
N LEU A 48 -1.08 -0.42 -10.51
CA LEU A 48 -0.12 -1.54 -10.52
C LEU A 48 0.99 -1.32 -11.55
N ILE A 49 0.64 -0.82 -12.73
CA ILE A 49 1.62 -0.53 -13.80
C ILE A 49 2.55 0.61 -13.38
N TRP A 50 2.02 1.61 -12.66
CA TRP A 50 2.77 2.75 -12.17
C TRP A 50 3.75 2.39 -11.04
N ALA A 51 3.41 1.45 -10.17
CA ALA A 51 4.18 1.13 -8.98
C ALA A 51 5.46 0.30 -9.27
N ASP A 52 6.58 0.68 -8.65
CA ASP A 52 7.79 -0.14 -8.56
C ASP A 52 7.72 -1.10 -7.36
N ILE A 53 7.19 -0.60 -6.24
CA ILE A 53 7.05 -1.33 -4.98
C ILE A 53 5.60 -1.23 -4.50
N ILE A 54 5.03 -2.37 -4.11
CA ILE A 54 3.66 -2.46 -3.63
C ILE A 54 3.68 -2.97 -2.19
N PHE A 55 3.23 -2.16 -1.26
CA PHE A 55 3.02 -2.54 0.13
C PHE A 55 1.56 -2.93 0.35
N VAL A 56 1.35 -4.11 0.92
CA VAL A 56 0.02 -4.59 1.28
C VAL A 56 -0.08 -4.78 2.80
N MET A 57 -1.19 -4.34 3.40
CA MET A 57 -1.31 -4.39 4.86
C MET A 57 -1.30 -5.81 5.42
N GLU A 58 -1.96 -6.75 4.74
CA GLU A 58 -2.18 -8.11 5.23
C GLU A 58 -2.02 -9.14 4.11
N ASN A 59 -1.74 -10.39 4.47
CA ASN A 59 -1.54 -11.45 3.49
C ASN A 59 -2.79 -11.71 2.63
N MET A 60 -4.00 -11.44 3.17
CA MET A 60 -5.23 -11.54 2.38
C MET A 60 -5.25 -10.57 1.19
N HIS A 61 -4.68 -9.37 1.34
CA HIS A 61 -4.57 -8.39 0.26
C HIS A 61 -3.63 -8.91 -0.82
N ARG A 62 -2.48 -9.49 -0.43
CA ARG A 62 -1.55 -10.14 -1.38
C ARG A 62 -2.24 -11.25 -2.17
N LYS A 63 -2.98 -12.13 -1.49
CA LYS A 63 -3.72 -13.22 -2.14
C LYS A 63 -4.74 -12.69 -3.15
N LYS A 64 -5.54 -11.70 -2.76
CA LYS A 64 -6.51 -11.05 -3.67
C LYS A 64 -5.81 -10.40 -4.87
N LEU A 65 -4.64 -9.77 -4.65
CA LEU A 65 -3.85 -9.14 -5.71
C LEU A 65 -3.43 -10.18 -6.76
N SER A 66 -2.83 -11.28 -6.29
CA SER A 66 -2.37 -12.37 -7.14
C SER A 66 -3.50 -13.14 -7.83
N GLN A 67 -4.71 -13.13 -7.28
CA GLN A 67 -5.88 -13.77 -7.89
C GLN A 67 -6.53 -12.88 -8.96
N LYS A 68 -6.80 -11.61 -8.64
CA LYS A 68 -7.60 -10.71 -9.48
C LYS A 68 -6.75 -9.90 -10.47
N TYR A 69 -5.52 -9.56 -10.11
CA TYR A 69 -4.69 -8.62 -10.87
C TYR A 69 -3.41 -9.25 -11.43
N LYS A 70 -3.29 -10.58 -11.43
CA LYS A 70 -2.08 -11.30 -11.87
C LYS A 70 -1.49 -10.80 -13.19
N ARG A 71 -2.35 -10.49 -14.17
CA ARG A 71 -1.96 -10.04 -15.51
C ARG A 71 -1.34 -8.63 -15.54
N HIS A 72 -1.54 -7.84 -14.49
CA HIS A 72 -0.99 -6.49 -14.35
C HIS A 72 0.23 -6.46 -13.41
N LEU A 73 0.55 -7.58 -12.77
CA LEU A 73 1.74 -7.74 -11.94
C LEU A 73 2.91 -8.14 -12.84
N ASN A 74 3.71 -7.17 -13.24
CA ASN A 74 4.86 -7.28 -14.14
C ASN A 74 6.19 -7.24 -13.36
N GLY A 75 6.30 -8.05 -12.30
CA GLY A 75 7.53 -8.18 -11.52
C GLY A 75 7.74 -7.14 -10.42
N GLN A 76 6.73 -6.33 -10.11
CA GLN A 76 6.78 -5.38 -9.00
C GLN A 76 7.08 -6.10 -7.68
N ARG A 77 7.84 -5.44 -6.81
CA ARG A 77 8.16 -5.98 -5.49
C ARG A 77 6.96 -5.83 -4.57
N ILE A 78 6.30 -6.94 -4.22
CA ILE A 78 5.15 -6.94 -3.30
C ILE A 78 5.59 -7.32 -1.89
N ILE A 79 5.38 -6.42 -0.92
CA ILE A 79 5.76 -6.60 0.47
C ILE A 79 4.52 -6.59 1.37
N THR A 80 4.36 -7.62 2.19
CA THR A 80 3.28 -7.68 3.19
C THR A 80 3.75 -7.14 4.52
N LEU A 81 3.08 -6.11 5.03
CA LEU A 81 3.46 -5.44 6.29
C LEU A 81 2.98 -6.21 7.53
N GLY A 82 1.87 -6.95 7.43
CA GLY A 82 1.27 -7.68 8.55
C GLY A 82 0.67 -6.74 9.60
N ILE A 83 -0.02 -5.68 9.16
CA ILE A 83 -0.64 -4.67 10.02
C ILE A 83 -2.16 -4.95 10.10
N PRO A 84 -2.70 -5.28 11.28
CA PRO A 84 -4.12 -5.58 11.46
C PRO A 84 -5.04 -4.37 11.22
N ASP A 85 -6.33 -4.61 10.99
CA ASP A 85 -7.34 -3.59 10.70
C ASP A 85 -8.03 -3.03 11.96
N ASN A 86 -7.25 -2.49 12.89
CA ASN A 86 -7.74 -1.99 14.18
C ASN A 86 -7.20 -0.59 14.51
N TYR A 87 -6.93 0.21 13.47
CA TYR A 87 -6.37 1.56 13.61
C TYR A 87 -7.27 2.58 12.92
N ALA A 88 -7.42 3.74 13.56
CA ALA A 88 -8.02 4.90 12.91
C ALA A 88 -7.07 5.50 11.86
N TYR A 89 -7.60 6.33 10.98
CA TYR A 89 -6.79 7.13 10.06
C TYR A 89 -5.89 8.07 10.87
N MET A 90 -4.61 8.15 10.49
CA MET A 90 -3.57 8.95 11.18
C MET A 90 -3.36 8.61 12.67
N ASP A 91 -3.76 7.41 13.10
CA ASP A 91 -3.44 6.90 14.44
C ASP A 91 -1.91 6.87 14.66
N THR A 92 -1.44 7.40 15.79
CA THR A 92 -0.01 7.52 16.09
C THR A 92 0.69 6.16 16.13
N LYS A 93 0.04 5.12 16.68
CA LYS A 93 0.61 3.76 16.72
C LYS A 93 0.72 3.16 15.32
N LEU A 94 -0.25 3.43 14.46
CA LEU A 94 -0.20 3.00 13.06
C LEU A 94 0.98 3.66 12.34
N ILE A 95 1.17 4.96 12.53
CA ILE A 95 2.28 5.72 11.93
C ILE A 95 3.63 5.15 12.35
N GLU A 96 3.83 4.89 13.65
CA GLU A 96 5.07 4.30 14.17
C GLU A 96 5.37 2.93 13.55
N ILE A 97 4.34 2.07 13.45
CA ILE A 97 4.47 0.73 12.85
C ILE A 97 4.79 0.83 11.36
N LEU A 98 4.12 1.74 10.64
CA LEU A 98 4.36 1.97 9.22
C LEU A 98 5.79 2.43 8.97
N LYS A 99 6.27 3.45 9.67
CA LYS A 99 7.66 3.94 9.57
C LYS A 99 8.66 2.82 9.81
N LYS A 100 8.53 2.12 10.93
CA LYS A 100 9.42 1.01 11.30
C LYS A 100 9.48 -0.10 10.24
N LYS A 101 8.34 -0.43 9.62
CA LYS A 101 8.26 -1.52 8.64
C LYS A 101 8.63 -1.10 7.22
N ILE A 102 8.35 0.13 6.81
CA ILE A 102 8.49 0.57 5.41
C ILE A 102 9.88 1.16 5.14
N GLU A 103 10.42 1.97 6.06
CA GLU A 103 11.71 2.65 5.87
C GLU A 103 12.88 1.74 5.43
N PRO A 104 13.04 0.50 5.94
CA PRO A 104 14.11 -0.40 5.49
C PRO A 104 14.06 -0.75 3.99
N PHE A 105 12.93 -0.53 3.32
CA PHE A 105 12.73 -0.80 1.90
C PHE A 105 12.89 0.44 1.00
N LEU A 106 12.92 1.63 1.60
CA LEU A 106 13.01 2.91 0.89
C LEU A 106 14.44 3.48 0.84
N ARG A 107 15.38 2.86 1.56
CA ARG A 107 16.81 3.21 1.54
C ARG A 107 17.54 2.65 0.32
#